data_AF-A0A537ANA9-F1
#
_entry.id   AF-A0A537ANA9-F1
#
_cell.length_a   1.000
_cell.length_b   1.000
_cell.length_c   1.000
_cell.angle_alpha   90.00
_cell.angle_beta   90.00
_cell.angle_gamma   90.00
#
_symmetry.space_group_name_H-M   'P 1'
#
loop_
_entity.id
_entity.type
_entity.pdbx_description
1 polymer ?
#
loop_
_entity_poly.entity_id
_entity_poly.type
_entity_poly.pdbx_seq_one_letter_code
_entity_poly.pdbx_strand_id
1 'polypeptide(L)'
;MARTSLLTSLQQLYGEFGAAEKTGRSVVQVQQERIRRDAARRELIKAGGASLAFAMIAPPARVFAATAPRIAIVGGGIAGLNAALTLQDAGYSSTIYEGSGRVGGRMHSDTSSWVNGQVSEHCGELIDSRHKVILSLAKRFGLAVDDIAAAEPLQSTETYYFFKQYYTRSQANVDFNSVYNAVKKDLTAASFPTLYNSYNSSGYGLDHLSVYDWIESRVPGGHRLSMGQLLDAAYNIEYGAETNVQSSLNLIYLLAYQPIPGNFRIFGRSDERYHIRGGNEQLPKAIASSLQTTSPAVTIDLNTSLTAIAKNGDGSYTLSFTSGRSSFDVVADRVIMAIPFSVLRNLDYSLAGFNGVKVTGIQQLGYGTNSKLHLQFDTRLWNGSGPWGISTGTTYADTGYQNTWDVSRAQDGGTGILVDYTGGNIGASFTGDPNDPSMVQKYATSFLRQLEPIFPGITKHWNGRATLDFPAGNPYLLGSYSYWKVGQYTLFSGSERERSAKCHFAGEHCSINFQGFMEGGAEEGARAAGEILSDYKAGIFP
;
A
#
# COMPACT_ATOMS: atom_id res chain seq x y z
N MET A 1 -1.03 23.53 11.06
CA MET A 1 -1.46 22.12 11.31
C MET A 1 -2.77 21.88 10.59
N ALA A 2 -2.76 21.17 9.46
CA ALA A 2 -3.98 20.82 8.74
C ALA A 2 -4.74 19.75 9.53
N ARG A 3 -5.73 20.18 10.33
CA ARG A 3 -6.69 19.29 10.99
C ARG A 3 -7.68 18.82 9.91
N THR A 4 -7.61 17.56 9.52
CA THR A 4 -8.55 17.00 8.55
C THR A 4 -9.91 16.75 9.21
N SER A 5 -10.99 16.87 8.44
CA SER A 5 -12.36 16.58 8.88
C SER A 5 -12.52 15.13 9.36
N LEU A 6 -11.73 14.21 8.81
CA LEU A 6 -11.68 12.80 9.20
C LEU A 6 -11.01 12.58 10.56
N LEU A 7 -9.85 13.20 10.82
CA LEU A 7 -9.19 13.12 12.12
C LEU A 7 -10.07 13.74 13.21
N THR A 8 -10.73 14.86 12.91
CA THR A 8 -11.69 15.49 13.81
C THR A 8 -12.88 14.58 14.07
N SER A 9 -13.43 13.94 13.03
CA SER A 9 -14.56 13.00 13.16
C SER A 9 -14.18 11.74 13.93
N LEU A 10 -12.96 11.22 13.78
CA LEU A 10 -12.47 10.03 14.49
C LEU A 10 -12.13 10.34 15.96
N GLN A 11 -11.51 11.49 16.24
CA GLN A 11 -11.29 11.97 17.61
C GLN A 11 -12.63 12.24 18.31
N GLN A 12 -13.61 12.75 17.58
CA GLN A 12 -14.94 13.00 18.09
C GLN A 12 -15.70 11.70 18.33
N LEU A 13 -15.65 10.73 17.42
CA LEU A 13 -16.22 9.39 17.63
C LEU A 13 -15.57 8.73 18.85
N TYR A 14 -14.24 8.78 18.96
CA TYR A 14 -13.49 8.25 20.08
C TYR A 14 -13.90 8.91 21.41
N GLY A 15 -14.08 10.24 21.41
CA GLY A 15 -14.62 10.97 22.55
C GLY A 15 -16.07 10.60 22.90
N GLU A 16 -16.92 10.35 21.89
CA GLU A 16 -18.32 9.93 22.07
C GLU A 16 -18.43 8.52 22.66
N PHE A 17 -17.59 7.58 22.20
CA PHE A 17 -17.48 6.23 22.76
C PHE A 17 -16.91 6.25 24.19
N GLY A 18 -15.85 7.02 24.45
CA GLY A 18 -15.29 7.17 25.79
C GLY A 18 -16.23 7.85 26.78
N ALA A 19 -17.07 8.79 26.31
CA ALA A 19 -18.11 9.42 27.14
C ALA A 19 -19.29 8.48 27.39
N ALA A 20 -19.69 7.67 26.41
CA ALA A 20 -20.71 6.64 26.58
C ALA A 20 -20.31 5.61 27.64
N GLU A 21 -19.05 5.14 27.59
CA GLU A 21 -18.47 4.21 28.55
C GLU A 21 -18.41 4.80 29.97
N LYS A 22 -17.95 6.06 30.11
CA LYS A 22 -17.86 6.73 31.43
C LYS A 22 -19.21 7.07 32.07
N THR A 23 -20.26 7.25 31.27
CA THR A 23 -21.57 7.70 31.76
C THR A 23 -22.63 6.60 31.79
N GLY A 24 -22.30 5.39 31.31
CA GLY A 24 -23.24 4.26 31.21
C GLY A 24 -24.38 4.49 30.22
N ARG A 25 -24.23 5.44 29.29
CA ARG A 25 -25.26 5.83 28.31
C ARG A 25 -24.94 5.24 26.95
N SER A 26 -25.96 5.09 26.09
CA SER A 26 -25.71 4.65 24.72
C SER A 26 -25.02 5.74 23.89
N VAL A 27 -24.19 5.34 22.93
CA VAL A 27 -23.49 6.29 22.03
C VAL A 27 -24.47 7.20 21.31
N VAL A 28 -25.64 6.69 20.93
CA VAL A 28 -26.73 7.46 20.31
C VAL A 28 -27.23 8.57 21.24
N GLN A 29 -27.37 8.30 22.54
CA GLN A 29 -27.78 9.31 23.52
C GLN A 29 -26.72 10.40 23.73
N VAL A 30 -25.43 10.03 23.70
CA VAL A 30 -24.31 10.98 23.79
C VAL A 30 -24.24 11.87 22.54
N GLN A 31 -24.46 11.29 21.37
CA GLN A 31 -24.50 11.99 20.09
C GLN A 31 -25.64 12.99 19.99
N GLN A 32 -26.85 12.59 20.40
CA GLN A 32 -28.03 13.47 20.38
C GLN A 32 -27.87 14.68 21.29
N GLU A 33 -27.25 14.52 22.45
CA GLU A 33 -27.03 15.62 23.39
C GLU A 33 -25.96 16.60 22.87
N ARG A 34 -24.90 16.09 22.21
CA ARG A 34 -23.90 16.93 21.54
C ARG A 34 -24.54 17.75 20.40
N ILE A 35 -25.35 17.12 19.56
CA ILE A 35 -26.05 17.79 18.46
C ILE A 35 -26.91 18.95 19.00
N ARG A 36 -27.60 18.75 20.12
CA ARG A 36 -28.36 19.83 20.79
C ARG A 36 -27.47 20.97 21.30
N ARG A 37 -26.32 20.66 21.92
CA ARG A 37 -25.35 21.68 22.39
C ARG A 37 -24.72 22.46 21.24
N ASP A 38 -24.41 21.79 20.13
CA ASP A 38 -23.81 22.41 18.95
C ASP A 38 -24.80 23.30 18.20
N ALA A 39 -26.09 22.95 18.20
CA ALA A 39 -27.16 23.81 17.68
C ALA A 39 -27.32 25.09 18.53
N ALA A 40 -27.32 24.96 19.86
CA ALA A 40 -27.41 26.11 20.77
C ALA A 40 -26.20 27.07 20.65
N ARG A 41 -24.98 26.53 20.42
CA ARG A 41 -23.77 27.34 20.15
C ARG A 41 -23.83 28.09 18.82
N ARG A 42 -24.44 27.51 17.78
CA ARG A 42 -24.57 28.15 16.46
C ARG A 42 -25.55 29.32 16.48
N GLU A 43 -26.61 29.24 17.27
CA GLU A 43 -27.54 30.37 17.45
C GLU A 43 -26.89 31.52 18.25
N LEU A 44 -25.98 31.23 19.19
CA LEU A 44 -25.18 32.24 19.90
C LEU A 44 -24.16 32.98 19.00
N ILE A 45 -23.66 32.33 17.94
CA ILE A 45 -22.67 32.92 17.01
C ILE A 45 -23.34 33.78 15.92
N LYS A 46 -24.59 33.49 15.54
CA LYS A 46 -25.36 34.32 14.60
C LYS A 46 -25.74 35.71 15.14
N ALA A 47 -25.66 35.91 16.46
CA ALA A 47 -25.96 37.19 17.09
C ALA A 47 -24.78 38.20 17.12
N GLY A 48 -23.59 37.84 16.62
CA GLY A 48 -22.35 38.56 16.97
C GLY A 48 -21.46 39.15 15.86
N GLY A 49 -21.84 39.17 14.57
CA GLY A 49 -20.91 39.54 13.49
C GLY A 49 -21.36 40.69 12.59
N ALA A 50 -20.94 41.93 12.90
CA ALA A 50 -21.03 43.08 12.01
C ALA A 50 -19.62 43.57 11.60
N SER A 51 -19.43 43.71 10.28
CA SER A 51 -18.60 44.67 9.53
C SER A 51 -17.10 44.84 9.81
N LEU A 52 -16.27 44.70 8.76
CA LEU A 52 -15.36 45.75 8.25
C LEU A 52 -14.67 45.29 6.96
N ALA A 53 -14.77 46.12 5.91
CA ALA A 53 -14.15 45.94 4.61
C ALA A 53 -12.79 46.68 4.56
N PHE A 54 -11.78 46.08 3.92
CA PHE A 54 -10.53 46.76 3.55
C PHE A 54 -10.22 46.51 2.07
N ALA A 55 -9.98 47.59 1.33
CA ALA A 55 -9.55 47.59 -0.05
C ALA A 55 -8.05 47.26 -0.16
N MET A 56 -7.66 46.43 -1.13
CA MET A 56 -6.26 46.07 -1.39
C MET A 56 -5.75 46.80 -2.65
N ILE A 57 -4.66 47.56 -2.48
CA ILE A 57 -3.83 48.10 -3.55
C ILE A 57 -2.73 47.07 -3.85
N ALA A 58 -2.59 46.64 -5.10
CA ALA A 58 -1.57 45.70 -5.54
C ALA A 58 -0.20 46.39 -5.76
N PRO A 59 0.93 45.80 -5.35
CA PRO A 59 2.26 46.30 -5.69
C PRO A 59 2.71 45.78 -7.08
N PRO A 60 3.69 46.44 -7.73
CA PRO A 60 4.11 46.06 -9.07
C PRO A 60 4.93 44.76 -9.04
N ALA A 61 4.68 43.89 -10.02
CA ALA A 61 5.44 42.68 -10.25
C ALA A 61 6.89 43.03 -10.62
N ARG A 62 7.85 42.55 -9.82
CA ARG A 62 9.26 42.51 -10.22
C ARG A 62 9.44 41.33 -11.17
N VAL A 63 9.72 41.63 -12.44
CA VAL A 63 10.12 40.64 -13.44
C VAL A 63 11.60 40.30 -13.21
N PHE A 64 11.86 39.17 -12.58
CA PHE A 64 13.09 38.42 -12.83
C PHE A 64 12.71 37.31 -13.82
N ALA A 65 13.30 37.34 -15.01
CA ALA A 65 13.26 36.20 -15.91
C ALA A 65 14.17 35.10 -15.34
N ALA A 66 13.67 34.37 -14.34
CA ALA A 66 14.26 33.10 -13.93
C ALA A 66 13.83 32.05 -14.95
N THR A 67 14.78 31.31 -15.53
CA THR A 67 14.47 30.10 -16.30
C THR A 67 13.64 29.17 -15.43
N ALA A 68 12.58 28.56 -15.98
CA ALA A 68 11.73 27.64 -15.23
C ALA A 68 12.58 26.56 -14.52
N PRO A 69 12.29 26.21 -13.26
CA PRO A 69 13.13 25.31 -12.49
C PRO A 69 13.13 23.91 -13.10
N ARG A 70 14.30 23.25 -13.10
CA ARG A 70 14.46 21.89 -13.63
C ARG A 70 14.10 20.87 -12.57
N ILE A 71 12.92 20.26 -12.69
CA ILE A 71 12.43 19.25 -11.75
C ILE A 71 12.56 17.86 -12.39
N ALA A 72 13.41 17.02 -11.81
CA ALA A 72 13.56 15.63 -12.21
C ALA A 72 12.81 14.70 -11.24
N ILE A 73 12.08 13.74 -11.78
CA ILE A 73 11.36 12.71 -11.03
C ILE A 73 11.92 11.36 -11.46
N VAL A 74 12.47 10.60 -10.52
CA VAL A 74 13.07 9.29 -10.81
C VAL A 74 12.06 8.20 -10.41
N GLY A 75 11.52 7.51 -11.42
CA GLY A 75 10.52 6.44 -11.28
C GLY A 75 9.15 6.84 -11.85
N GLY A 76 8.69 6.10 -12.86
CA GLY A 76 7.39 6.25 -13.53
C GLY A 76 6.26 5.42 -12.90
N GLY A 77 6.39 5.04 -11.63
CA GLY A 77 5.29 4.45 -10.86
C GLY A 77 4.25 5.47 -10.41
N ILE A 78 3.19 5.03 -9.73
CA ILE A 78 2.08 5.92 -9.30
C ILE A 78 2.55 7.11 -8.46
N ALA A 79 3.61 6.96 -7.65
CA ALA A 79 4.18 8.05 -6.88
C ALA A 79 4.80 9.14 -7.77
N GLY A 80 5.65 8.77 -8.73
CA GLY A 80 6.26 9.73 -9.64
C GLY A 80 5.25 10.36 -10.59
N LEU A 81 4.30 9.57 -11.10
CA LEU A 81 3.22 10.05 -11.96
C LEU A 81 2.31 11.05 -11.24
N ASN A 82 1.90 10.76 -10.00
CA ASN A 82 1.05 11.68 -9.25
C ASN A 82 1.83 12.91 -8.74
N ALA A 83 3.14 12.79 -8.50
CA ALA A 83 4.01 13.93 -8.23
C ALA A 83 4.08 14.88 -9.44
N ALA A 84 4.34 14.34 -10.64
CA ALA A 84 4.34 15.10 -11.88
C ALA A 84 2.98 15.75 -12.15
N LEU A 85 1.89 15.02 -11.92
CA LEU A 85 0.53 15.52 -12.11
C LEU A 85 0.24 16.70 -11.18
N THR A 86 0.66 16.59 -9.91
CA THR A 86 0.53 17.66 -8.91
C THR A 86 1.33 18.91 -9.30
N LEU A 87 2.54 18.73 -9.84
CA LEU A 87 3.36 19.85 -10.33
C LEU A 87 2.76 20.50 -11.59
N GLN A 88 2.30 19.70 -12.54
CA GLN A 88 1.65 20.17 -13.78
C GLN A 88 0.36 20.94 -13.47
N ASP A 89 -0.47 20.44 -12.56
CA ASP A 89 -1.68 21.14 -12.09
C ASP A 89 -1.36 22.50 -11.46
N ALA A 90 -0.16 22.67 -10.92
CA ALA A 90 0.35 23.93 -10.38
C ALA A 90 1.13 24.79 -11.40
N GLY A 91 1.19 24.35 -12.68
CA GLY A 91 1.84 25.08 -13.77
C GLY A 91 3.35 24.88 -13.88
N TYR A 92 3.93 23.87 -13.23
CA TYR A 92 5.36 23.57 -13.28
C TYR A 92 5.66 22.39 -14.22
N SER A 93 6.65 22.56 -15.09
CA SER A 93 7.19 21.48 -15.91
C SER A 93 8.05 20.52 -15.07
N SER A 94 8.09 19.26 -15.47
CA SER A 94 8.99 18.25 -14.90
C SER A 94 9.36 17.20 -15.95
N THR A 95 10.38 16.40 -15.67
CA THR A 95 10.75 15.22 -16.46
C THR A 95 10.74 13.98 -15.58
N ILE A 96 10.06 12.93 -16.01
CA ILE A 96 10.08 11.61 -15.39
C ILE A 96 11.11 10.74 -16.10
N TYR A 97 12.01 10.12 -15.32
CA TYR A 97 12.97 9.11 -15.79
C TYR A 97 12.56 7.74 -15.25
N GLU A 98 12.24 6.80 -16.14
CA GLU A 98 11.75 5.47 -15.80
C GLU A 98 12.68 4.39 -16.35
N GLY A 99 13.15 3.51 -15.45
CA GLY A 99 14.13 2.49 -15.79
C GLY A 99 13.61 1.43 -16.76
N SER A 100 12.33 1.06 -16.66
CA SER A 100 11.70 0.06 -17.51
C SER A 100 11.13 0.64 -18.81
N GLY A 101 10.65 -0.24 -19.70
CA GLY A 101 9.99 0.16 -20.95
C GLY A 101 8.53 0.61 -20.79
N ARG A 102 8.03 0.80 -19.57
CA ARG A 102 6.63 1.18 -19.29
C ARG A 102 6.49 2.00 -18.00
N VAL A 103 5.42 2.79 -17.91
CA VAL A 103 4.98 3.41 -16.65
C VAL A 103 4.18 2.42 -15.78
N GLY A 104 3.89 2.81 -14.53
CA GLY A 104 3.00 2.07 -13.61
C GLY A 104 3.75 1.34 -12.49
N GLY A 105 5.00 0.93 -12.71
CA GLY A 105 5.80 0.25 -11.68
C GLY A 105 5.15 -1.06 -11.22
N ARG A 106 4.66 -1.09 -9.97
CA ARG A 106 3.92 -2.22 -9.37
C ARG A 106 2.42 -2.20 -9.65
N MET A 107 1.93 -1.27 -10.46
CA MET A 107 0.59 -1.32 -11.04
C MET A 107 0.72 -1.80 -12.49
N HIS A 108 0.49 -3.09 -12.71
CA HIS A 108 0.72 -3.75 -13.99
C HIS A 108 -0.27 -4.91 -14.13
N SER A 109 -1.08 -4.85 -15.18
CA SER A 109 -2.22 -5.75 -15.38
C SER A 109 -1.94 -6.71 -16.53
N ASP A 110 -2.31 -7.98 -16.37
CA ASP A 110 -2.33 -8.97 -17.43
C ASP A 110 -3.73 -9.04 -18.05
N THR A 111 -3.84 -8.56 -19.28
CA THR A 111 -5.09 -8.55 -20.05
C THR A 111 -5.10 -9.57 -21.18
N SER A 112 -4.14 -10.50 -21.23
CA SER A 112 -3.86 -11.33 -22.41
C SER A 112 -3.74 -12.82 -22.14
N SER A 113 -3.36 -13.24 -20.93
CA SER A 113 -3.11 -14.66 -20.63
C SER A 113 -4.38 -15.48 -20.43
N TRP A 114 -5.53 -14.83 -20.20
CA TRP A 114 -6.75 -15.49 -19.72
C TRP A 114 -7.83 -15.60 -20.78
N VAL A 115 -8.64 -16.66 -20.71
CA VAL A 115 -9.87 -16.73 -21.54
C VAL A 115 -10.95 -15.80 -20.99
N ASN A 116 -12.01 -15.59 -21.79
CA ASN A 116 -13.17 -14.76 -21.46
C ASN A 116 -12.86 -13.28 -21.19
N GLY A 117 -11.69 -12.80 -21.63
CA GLY A 117 -11.27 -11.42 -21.41
C GLY A 117 -11.02 -11.09 -19.94
N GLN A 118 -10.80 -12.09 -19.09
CA GLN A 118 -10.49 -11.88 -17.69
C GLN A 118 -9.11 -11.22 -17.54
N VAL A 119 -8.95 -10.44 -16.49
CA VAL A 119 -7.75 -9.66 -16.16
C VAL A 119 -7.23 -10.10 -14.80
N SER A 120 -5.91 -10.19 -14.66
CA SER A 120 -5.25 -10.31 -13.37
C SER A 120 -4.23 -9.20 -13.19
N GLU A 121 -3.73 -9.02 -11.97
CA GLU A 121 -2.71 -8.02 -11.67
C GLU A 121 -1.39 -8.71 -11.34
N HIS A 122 -0.34 -8.38 -12.08
CA HIS A 122 1.02 -8.89 -11.82
C HIS A 122 1.53 -8.47 -10.43
N CYS A 123 0.98 -7.38 -9.86
CA CYS A 123 1.36 -6.83 -8.55
C CYS A 123 0.14 -6.23 -7.84
N GLY A 124 0.09 -4.92 -7.61
CA GLY A 124 -0.93 -4.25 -6.79
C GLY A 124 -2.33 -4.35 -7.37
N GLU A 125 -3.25 -4.94 -6.61
CA GLU A 125 -4.58 -5.30 -7.08
C GLU A 125 -5.72 -4.61 -6.33
N LEU A 126 -5.71 -4.68 -5.00
CA LEU A 126 -6.87 -4.33 -4.19
C LEU A 126 -6.84 -2.86 -3.76
N ILE A 127 -8.00 -2.23 -3.79
CA ILE A 127 -8.22 -0.82 -3.42
C ILE A 127 -9.26 -0.76 -2.30
N ASP A 128 -8.87 -0.19 -1.16
CA ASP A 128 -9.78 0.04 -0.04
C ASP A 128 -10.77 1.17 -0.31
N SER A 129 -11.93 1.12 0.35
CA SER A 129 -12.85 2.25 0.50
C SER A 129 -12.19 3.51 1.07
N ARG A 130 -11.04 3.37 1.75
CA ARG A 130 -10.27 4.47 2.35
C ARG A 130 -9.17 5.02 1.45
N HIS A 131 -8.87 4.38 0.31
CA HIS A 131 -7.86 4.84 -0.64
C HIS A 131 -8.39 6.04 -1.45
N LYS A 132 -8.47 7.20 -0.79
CA LYS A 132 -9.13 8.39 -1.33
C LYS A 132 -8.38 8.99 -2.50
N VAL A 133 -7.05 8.93 -2.50
CA VAL A 133 -6.24 9.46 -3.60
C VAL A 133 -6.44 8.59 -4.84
N ILE A 134 -6.28 7.26 -4.73
CA ILE A 134 -6.47 6.35 -5.87
C ILE A 134 -7.89 6.44 -6.43
N LEU A 135 -8.92 6.41 -5.57
CA LEU A 135 -10.32 6.52 -6.01
C LEU A 135 -10.62 7.89 -6.65
N SER A 136 -10.03 8.97 -6.12
CA SER A 136 -10.18 10.31 -6.72
C SER A 136 -9.48 10.41 -8.08
N LEU A 137 -8.32 9.78 -8.24
CA LEU A 137 -7.61 9.74 -9.51
C LEU A 137 -8.36 8.89 -10.53
N ALA A 138 -8.84 7.70 -10.16
CA ALA A 138 -9.71 6.89 -11.02
C ALA A 138 -10.92 7.69 -11.50
N LYS A 139 -11.60 8.39 -10.59
CA LYS A 139 -12.71 9.30 -10.93
C LYS A 139 -12.28 10.43 -11.87
N ARG A 140 -11.14 11.09 -11.61
CA ARG A 140 -10.61 12.18 -12.44
C ARG A 140 -10.41 11.74 -13.88
N PHE A 141 -9.93 10.52 -14.09
CA PHE A 141 -9.66 9.96 -15.42
C PHE A 141 -10.82 9.12 -15.98
N GLY A 142 -12.00 9.15 -15.35
CA GLY A 142 -13.19 8.46 -15.84
C GLY A 142 -13.09 6.93 -15.84
N LEU A 143 -12.23 6.36 -14.97
CA LEU A 143 -12.03 4.92 -14.87
C LEU A 143 -13.10 4.30 -13.97
N ALA A 144 -13.77 3.27 -14.48
CA ALA A 144 -14.76 2.52 -13.72
C ALA A 144 -14.08 1.66 -12.64
N VAL A 145 -14.68 1.62 -11.46
CA VAL A 145 -14.21 0.86 -10.31
C VAL A 145 -15.30 -0.14 -9.94
N ASP A 146 -14.94 -1.42 -9.91
CA ASP A 146 -15.87 -2.50 -9.57
C ASP A 146 -15.80 -2.84 -8.09
N ASP A 147 -16.97 -3.03 -7.46
CA ASP A 147 -17.11 -3.46 -6.07
C ASP A 147 -17.07 -4.98 -6.01
N ILE A 148 -15.90 -5.53 -5.72
CA ILE A 148 -15.68 -6.99 -5.78
C ILE A 148 -16.41 -7.71 -4.66
N ALA A 149 -16.60 -7.05 -3.50
CA ALA A 149 -17.36 -7.60 -2.38
C ALA A 149 -18.85 -7.76 -2.74
N ALA A 150 -19.40 -6.85 -3.55
CA ALA A 150 -20.77 -6.97 -4.04
C ALA A 150 -20.95 -8.10 -5.07
N ALA A 151 -19.87 -8.59 -5.67
CA ALA A 151 -19.86 -9.68 -6.64
C ALA A 151 -19.62 -11.06 -6.01
N GLU A 152 -19.37 -11.12 -4.70
CA GLU A 152 -19.18 -12.39 -3.99
C GLU A 152 -20.48 -13.18 -3.84
N PRO A 153 -20.44 -14.52 -3.82
CA PRO A 153 -21.63 -15.32 -3.59
C PRO A 153 -22.27 -15.00 -2.22
N LEU A 154 -23.60 -15.05 -2.16
CA LEU A 154 -24.32 -14.87 -0.90
C LEU A 154 -23.84 -15.89 0.15
N GLN A 155 -23.59 -15.40 1.38
CA GLN A 155 -23.12 -16.21 2.52
C GLN A 155 -21.71 -16.79 2.34
N SER A 156 -20.97 -16.39 1.31
CA SER A 156 -19.57 -16.80 1.17
C SER A 156 -18.70 -16.20 2.28
N THR A 157 -17.67 -16.93 2.68
CA THR A 157 -16.65 -16.46 3.62
C THR A 157 -15.25 -16.85 3.14
N GLU A 158 -14.20 -16.33 3.79
CA GLU A 158 -12.87 -16.90 3.63
C GLU A 158 -12.85 -18.34 4.17
N THR A 159 -11.92 -19.14 3.67
CA THR A 159 -11.73 -20.54 4.07
C THR A 159 -10.39 -20.70 4.78
N TYR A 160 -10.41 -21.13 6.04
CA TYR A 160 -9.19 -21.40 6.80
C TYR A 160 -8.99 -22.91 6.93
N TYR A 161 -7.78 -23.39 6.64
CA TYR A 161 -7.46 -24.82 6.68
C TYR A 161 -6.10 -25.03 7.32
N PHE A 162 -6.09 -25.47 8.57
CA PHE A 162 -4.87 -25.66 9.35
C PHE A 162 -4.90 -27.02 10.04
N PHE A 163 -3.73 -27.64 10.21
CA PHE A 163 -3.61 -28.94 10.85
C PHE A 163 -4.52 -30.02 10.23
N LYS A 164 -4.67 -29.97 8.90
CA LYS A 164 -5.53 -30.86 8.11
C LYS A 164 -7.03 -30.78 8.46
N GLN A 165 -7.49 -29.65 9.01
CA GLN A 165 -8.88 -29.43 9.38
C GLN A 165 -9.36 -28.04 8.96
N TYR A 166 -10.64 -27.94 8.61
CA TYR A 166 -11.28 -26.65 8.39
C TYR A 166 -11.44 -25.90 9.71
N TYR A 167 -10.93 -24.69 9.74
CA TYR A 167 -11.10 -23.76 10.85
C TYR A 167 -12.19 -22.75 10.49
N THR A 168 -13.38 -22.94 11.06
CA THR A 168 -14.54 -22.15 10.65
C THR A 168 -14.42 -20.69 11.06
N ARG A 169 -15.01 -19.77 10.28
CA ARG A 169 -15.09 -18.34 10.64
C ARG A 169 -15.77 -18.11 11.99
N SER A 170 -16.75 -18.94 12.36
CA SER A 170 -17.39 -18.89 13.67
C SER A 170 -16.38 -19.16 14.81
N GLN A 171 -15.54 -20.19 14.66
CA GLN A 171 -14.51 -20.48 15.65
C GLN A 171 -13.43 -19.39 15.68
N ALA A 172 -13.02 -18.87 14.51
CA ALA A 172 -12.12 -17.73 14.42
C ALA A 172 -12.63 -16.50 15.18
N ASN A 173 -13.92 -16.15 15.04
CA ASN A 173 -14.54 -15.07 15.80
C ASN A 173 -14.46 -15.30 17.32
N VAL A 174 -14.68 -16.52 17.78
CA VAL A 174 -14.61 -16.87 19.21
C VAL A 174 -13.18 -16.71 19.73
N ASP A 175 -12.21 -17.29 19.03
CA ASP A 175 -10.80 -17.30 19.44
C ASP A 175 -10.19 -15.88 19.39
N PHE A 176 -10.66 -15.05 18.46
CA PHE A 176 -10.19 -13.67 18.28
C PHE A 176 -10.50 -12.77 19.49
N ASN A 177 -11.48 -13.09 20.34
CA ASN A 177 -11.83 -12.25 21.49
C ASN A 177 -10.64 -11.99 22.43
N SER A 178 -9.81 -13.01 22.69
CA SER A 178 -8.62 -12.86 23.52
C SER A 178 -7.53 -12.05 22.82
N VAL A 179 -7.36 -12.27 21.51
CA VAL A 179 -6.41 -11.54 20.66
C VAL A 179 -6.77 -10.06 20.61
N TYR A 180 -8.05 -9.73 20.39
CA TYR A 180 -8.56 -8.37 20.35
C TYR A 180 -8.20 -7.57 21.60
N ASN A 181 -8.36 -8.18 22.78
CA ASN A 181 -8.01 -7.53 24.04
C ASN A 181 -6.50 -7.27 24.16
N ALA A 182 -5.66 -8.22 23.74
CA ALA A 182 -4.21 -8.05 23.74
C ALA A 182 -3.78 -6.92 22.78
N VAL A 183 -4.30 -6.93 21.55
CA VAL A 183 -4.02 -5.90 20.55
C VAL A 183 -4.47 -4.52 21.03
N LYS A 184 -5.67 -4.39 21.60
CA LYS A 184 -6.18 -3.12 22.12
C LYS A 184 -5.31 -2.58 23.26
N LYS A 185 -4.87 -3.47 24.15
CA LYS A 185 -3.96 -3.12 25.25
C LYS A 185 -2.62 -2.61 24.72
N ASP A 186 -2.01 -3.35 23.81
CA ASP A 186 -0.68 -3.01 23.28
C ASP A 186 -0.74 -1.74 22.40
N LEU A 187 -1.79 -1.56 21.58
CA LEU A 187 -2.04 -0.30 20.85
C LEU A 187 -2.16 0.89 21.81
N THR A 188 -2.94 0.76 22.88
CA THR A 188 -3.15 1.84 23.85
C THR A 188 -1.84 2.21 24.55
N ALA A 189 -1.00 1.21 24.84
CA ALA A 189 0.29 1.42 25.50
C ALA A 189 1.31 2.11 24.57
N ALA A 190 1.48 1.63 23.33
CA ALA A 190 2.42 2.21 22.38
C ALA A 190 1.96 3.55 21.79
N SER A 191 0.64 3.72 21.62
CA SER A 191 0.03 4.71 20.72
C SER A 191 0.46 4.51 19.25
N PHE A 192 -0.28 5.13 18.33
CA PHE A 192 0.07 5.20 16.91
C PHE A 192 0.31 6.66 16.50
N PRO A 193 1.33 6.94 15.66
CA PRO A 193 2.39 6.03 15.21
C PRO A 193 3.58 6.00 16.18
N THR A 194 4.27 4.86 16.26
CA THR A 194 5.68 4.80 16.71
C THR A 194 6.55 5.24 15.55
N LEU A 195 7.44 6.20 15.76
CA LEU A 195 8.40 6.70 14.75
C LEU A 195 9.79 6.83 15.38
N TYR A 196 10.84 6.93 14.58
CA TYR A 196 12.23 6.99 15.08
C TYR A 196 12.50 8.17 16.03
N ASN A 197 11.73 9.26 15.87
CA ASN A 197 11.83 10.48 16.66
C ASN A 197 10.64 10.71 17.60
N SER A 198 9.70 9.75 17.68
CA SER A 198 8.49 9.85 18.48
C SER A 198 8.00 8.47 18.90
N TYR A 199 8.44 8.01 20.07
CA TYR A 199 8.00 6.77 20.68
C TYR A 199 8.07 6.83 22.21
N ASN A 200 7.36 5.92 22.86
CA ASN A 200 7.46 5.69 24.30
C ASN A 200 8.07 4.31 24.59
N SER A 201 8.26 3.96 25.87
CA SER A 201 8.87 2.69 26.27
C SER A 201 8.10 1.47 25.77
N SER A 202 6.77 1.54 25.69
CA SER A 202 5.94 0.47 25.14
C SER A 202 6.09 0.34 23.63
N GLY A 203 6.14 1.46 22.90
CA GLY A 203 6.43 1.47 21.46
C GLY A 203 7.79 0.86 21.16
N TYR A 204 8.83 1.23 21.92
CA TYR A 204 10.16 0.62 21.80
C TYR A 204 10.14 -0.89 22.08
N GLY A 205 9.50 -1.31 23.18
CA GLY A 205 9.44 -2.73 23.55
C GLY A 205 8.71 -3.59 22.52
N LEU A 206 7.61 -3.09 21.96
CA LEU A 206 6.86 -3.79 20.91
C LEU A 206 7.57 -3.75 19.56
N ASP A 207 8.35 -2.70 19.28
CA ASP A 207 9.19 -2.67 18.09
C ASP A 207 10.32 -3.72 18.13
N HIS A 208 10.82 -4.01 19.34
CA HIS A 208 11.86 -5.03 19.58
C HIS A 208 11.27 -6.43 19.88
N LEU A 209 9.97 -6.61 19.68
CA LEU A 209 9.29 -7.90 19.75
C LEU A 209 8.88 -8.29 18.33
N SER A 210 9.19 -9.52 17.92
CA SER A 210 8.76 -9.99 16.60
C SER A 210 7.26 -10.26 16.56
N VAL A 211 6.64 -10.26 15.37
CA VAL A 211 5.25 -10.72 15.21
C VAL A 211 5.10 -12.15 15.72
N TYR A 212 6.07 -13.03 15.43
CA TYR A 212 6.10 -14.41 15.90
C TYR A 212 6.04 -14.50 17.44
N ASP A 213 6.94 -13.79 18.13
CA ASP A 213 7.01 -13.79 19.60
C ASP A 213 5.80 -13.10 20.23
N TRP A 214 5.21 -12.12 19.53
CA TRP A 214 3.95 -11.53 19.95
C TRP A 214 2.82 -12.57 19.91
N ILE A 215 2.72 -13.37 18.84
CA ILE A 215 1.73 -14.46 18.73
C ILE A 215 1.94 -15.46 19.87
N GLU A 216 3.17 -15.94 20.08
CA GLU A 216 3.48 -16.89 21.15
C GLU A 216 3.13 -16.36 22.55
N SER A 217 3.29 -15.07 22.78
CA SER A 217 3.11 -14.47 24.10
C SER A 217 1.71 -13.90 24.37
N ARG A 218 0.91 -13.62 23.33
CA ARG A 218 -0.40 -12.94 23.46
C ARG A 218 -1.58 -13.78 22.98
N VAL A 219 -1.36 -14.71 22.07
CA VAL A 219 -2.43 -15.53 21.49
C VAL A 219 -2.52 -16.85 22.28
N PRO A 220 -3.69 -17.20 22.85
CA PRO A 220 -3.84 -18.47 23.55
C PRO A 220 -3.42 -19.66 22.68
N GLY A 221 -2.45 -20.44 23.17
CA GLY A 221 -1.88 -21.58 22.45
C GLY A 221 -0.82 -21.24 21.39
N GLY A 222 -0.60 -19.96 21.06
CA GLY A 222 0.37 -19.53 20.05
C GLY A 222 0.19 -20.25 18.71
N HIS A 223 1.29 -20.55 18.03
CA HIS A 223 1.30 -21.28 16.76
C HIS A 223 0.87 -22.76 16.87
N ARG A 224 0.58 -23.28 18.07
CA ARG A 224 0.04 -24.65 18.24
C ARG A 224 -1.45 -24.74 17.92
N LEU A 225 -2.15 -23.62 17.79
CA LEU A 225 -3.58 -23.54 17.49
C LEU A 225 -3.86 -22.71 16.23
N SER A 226 -5.03 -22.93 15.62
CA SER A 226 -5.38 -22.36 14.31
C SER A 226 -5.42 -20.84 14.27
N MET A 227 -5.78 -20.16 15.38
CA MET A 227 -5.74 -18.69 15.44
C MET A 227 -4.30 -18.17 15.32
N GLY A 228 -3.33 -18.81 15.97
CA GLY A 228 -1.91 -18.43 15.84
C GLY A 228 -1.39 -18.66 14.42
N GLN A 229 -1.71 -19.81 13.82
CA GLN A 229 -1.35 -20.10 12.42
C GLN A 229 -2.01 -19.15 11.42
N LEU A 230 -3.28 -18.78 11.65
CA LEU A 230 -3.98 -17.83 10.80
C LEU A 230 -3.33 -16.44 10.84
N LEU A 231 -2.97 -15.96 12.03
CA LEU A 231 -2.23 -14.70 12.18
C LEU A 231 -0.86 -14.80 11.53
N ASP A 232 -0.12 -15.89 11.73
CA ASP A 232 1.20 -16.08 11.14
C ASP A 232 1.16 -16.03 9.60
N ALA A 233 0.27 -16.83 9.00
CA ALA A 233 0.09 -16.87 7.55
C ALA A 233 -0.33 -15.50 6.99
N ALA A 234 -1.30 -14.83 7.64
CA ALA A 234 -1.81 -13.54 7.19
C ALA A 234 -0.78 -12.42 7.27
N TYR A 235 -0.01 -12.34 8.36
CA TYR A 235 1.01 -11.30 8.51
C TYR A 235 2.31 -11.62 7.76
N ASN A 236 2.57 -12.89 7.44
CA ASN A 236 3.63 -13.24 6.51
C ASN A 236 3.29 -12.77 5.08
N ILE A 237 2.08 -13.05 4.58
CA ILE A 237 1.70 -12.64 3.22
C ILE A 237 1.46 -11.13 3.10
N GLU A 238 0.95 -10.45 4.12
CA GLU A 238 0.72 -9.00 4.07
C GLU A 238 2.02 -8.22 3.83
N TYR A 239 3.10 -8.61 4.52
CA TYR A 239 4.39 -7.94 4.48
C TYR A 239 5.44 -8.67 3.64
N GLY A 240 5.11 -9.86 3.14
CA GLY A 240 6.00 -10.69 2.33
C GLY A 240 7.23 -11.19 3.08
N ALA A 241 7.17 -11.38 4.40
CA ALA A 241 8.33 -11.73 5.20
C ALA A 241 7.98 -12.67 6.37
N GLU A 242 8.96 -13.42 6.87
CA GLU A 242 8.76 -14.25 8.06
C GLU A 242 8.39 -13.41 9.28
N THR A 243 7.41 -13.85 10.07
CA THR A 243 6.91 -13.12 11.25
C THR A 243 7.95 -12.97 12.36
N ASN A 244 9.01 -13.79 12.35
CA ASN A 244 10.13 -13.71 13.29
C ASN A 244 11.13 -12.58 12.98
N VAL A 245 11.06 -11.96 11.80
CA VAL A 245 11.90 -10.79 11.44
C VAL A 245 11.12 -9.47 11.42
N GLN A 246 9.79 -9.54 11.45
CA GLN A 246 8.90 -8.38 11.42
C GLN A 246 8.67 -7.82 12.82
N SER A 247 8.61 -6.50 12.95
CA SER A 247 8.21 -5.83 14.20
C SER A 247 6.75 -6.14 14.55
N SER A 248 6.45 -6.44 15.81
CA SER A 248 5.07 -6.75 16.26
C SER A 248 4.10 -5.58 16.07
N LEU A 249 4.62 -4.36 15.96
CA LEU A 249 3.84 -3.17 15.65
C LEU A 249 3.14 -3.24 14.29
N ASN A 250 3.71 -3.96 13.31
CA ASN A 250 3.06 -4.24 12.03
C ASN A 250 1.70 -4.91 12.24
N LEU A 251 1.67 -5.96 13.06
CA LEU A 251 0.44 -6.68 13.41
C LEU A 251 -0.51 -5.81 14.22
N ILE A 252 -0.01 -5.15 15.26
CA ILE A 252 -0.85 -4.39 16.19
C ILE A 252 -1.55 -3.25 15.46
N TYR A 253 -0.84 -2.48 14.63
CA TYR A 253 -1.39 -1.30 13.97
C TYR A 253 -2.39 -1.64 12.87
N LEU A 254 -2.25 -2.78 12.21
CA LEU A 254 -3.25 -3.24 11.24
C LEU A 254 -4.47 -3.84 11.95
N LEU A 255 -4.24 -4.76 12.89
CA LEU A 255 -5.27 -5.57 13.52
C LEU A 255 -6.17 -4.80 14.49
N ALA A 256 -5.64 -3.78 15.16
CA ALA A 256 -6.34 -3.09 16.26
C ALA A 256 -7.60 -2.35 15.84
N TYR A 257 -7.67 -1.93 14.58
CA TYR A 257 -8.76 -1.10 14.09
C TYR A 257 -9.85 -1.96 13.45
N GLN A 258 -10.58 -2.73 14.24
CA GLN A 258 -11.72 -3.52 13.74
C GLN A 258 -12.91 -2.62 13.39
N PRO A 259 -13.53 -2.74 12.20
CA PRO A 259 -14.62 -1.86 11.78
C PRO A 259 -15.93 -2.17 12.50
N ILE A 260 -16.14 -3.42 12.92
CA ILE A 260 -17.36 -3.90 13.58
C ILE A 260 -16.95 -4.73 14.80
N PRO A 261 -17.33 -4.35 16.03
CA PRO A 261 -17.11 -5.16 17.21
C PRO A 261 -17.74 -6.56 17.07
N GLY A 262 -16.97 -7.61 17.36
CA GLY A 262 -17.45 -9.01 17.30
C GLY A 262 -17.49 -9.64 15.90
N ASN A 263 -17.08 -8.94 14.84
CA ASN A 263 -16.87 -9.50 13.51
C ASN A 263 -15.40 -9.36 13.11
N PHE A 264 -14.64 -10.43 13.31
CA PHE A 264 -13.21 -10.46 13.06
C PHE A 264 -12.92 -10.21 11.57
N ARG A 265 -12.04 -9.25 11.30
CA ARG A 265 -11.35 -9.08 10.01
C ARG A 265 -9.86 -9.13 10.25
N ILE A 266 -9.20 -10.04 9.54
CA ILE A 266 -7.77 -10.34 9.72
C ILE A 266 -6.86 -9.13 9.48
N PHE A 267 -7.28 -8.18 8.63
CA PHE A 267 -6.56 -6.94 8.32
C PHE A 267 -7.25 -5.67 8.85
N GLY A 268 -8.09 -5.81 9.90
CA GLY A 268 -8.73 -4.67 10.56
C GLY A 268 -9.64 -3.86 9.63
N ARG A 269 -9.30 -2.58 9.41
CA ARG A 269 -10.10 -1.66 8.58
C ARG A 269 -9.91 -1.87 7.08
N SER A 270 -8.89 -2.63 6.68
CA SER A 270 -8.70 -2.96 5.27
C SER A 270 -9.93 -3.71 4.78
N ASP A 271 -10.47 -3.28 3.64
CA ASP A 271 -11.67 -3.89 3.07
C ASP A 271 -11.49 -4.39 1.66
N GLU A 272 -10.39 -4.03 0.99
CA GLU A 272 -9.95 -4.61 -0.28
C GLU A 272 -11.07 -4.65 -1.32
N ARG A 273 -11.95 -3.65 -1.26
CA ARG A 273 -13.29 -3.72 -1.84
C ARG A 273 -13.32 -3.52 -3.34
N TYR A 274 -12.29 -2.88 -3.89
CA TYR A 274 -12.32 -2.34 -5.23
C TYR A 274 -11.13 -2.76 -6.08
N HIS A 275 -11.35 -2.77 -7.39
CA HIS A 275 -10.31 -2.73 -8.42
C HIS A 275 -10.81 -1.89 -9.60
N ILE A 276 -9.91 -1.43 -10.47
CA ILE A 276 -10.29 -0.73 -11.69
C ILE A 276 -10.71 -1.75 -12.74
N ARG A 277 -11.91 -1.59 -13.30
CA ARG A 277 -12.44 -2.48 -14.35
C ARG A 277 -11.49 -2.53 -15.54
N GLY A 278 -11.04 -3.73 -15.90
CA GLY A 278 -10.09 -3.93 -17.02
C GLY A 278 -8.62 -3.76 -16.65
N GLY A 279 -8.31 -3.55 -15.36
CA GLY A 279 -6.95 -3.54 -14.82
C GLY A 279 -6.51 -2.19 -14.26
N ASN A 280 -5.85 -2.23 -13.11
CA ASN A 280 -5.32 -1.07 -12.38
C ASN A 280 -4.27 -0.30 -13.16
N GLU A 281 -3.55 -0.93 -14.10
CA GLU A 281 -2.55 -0.27 -14.96
C GLU A 281 -3.15 0.84 -15.83
N GLN A 282 -4.47 0.83 -16.06
CA GLN A 282 -5.14 1.93 -16.78
C GLN A 282 -4.95 3.27 -16.09
N LEU A 283 -4.87 3.31 -14.76
CA LEU A 283 -4.69 4.56 -14.03
C LEU A 283 -3.33 5.23 -14.31
N PRO A 284 -2.17 4.59 -14.10
CA PRO A 284 -0.89 5.19 -14.43
C PRO A 284 -0.77 5.51 -15.94
N LYS A 285 -1.36 4.71 -16.83
CA LYS A 285 -1.40 5.02 -18.27
C LYS A 285 -2.20 6.30 -18.56
N ALA A 286 -3.39 6.45 -17.96
CA ALA A 286 -4.22 7.64 -18.13
C ALA A 286 -3.53 8.92 -17.60
N ILE A 287 -2.85 8.82 -16.44
CA ILE A 287 -2.05 9.92 -15.91
C ILE A 287 -0.91 10.28 -16.88
N ALA A 288 -0.13 9.30 -17.35
CA ALA A 288 0.96 9.53 -18.28
C ALA A 288 0.49 10.21 -19.59
N SER A 289 -0.63 9.76 -20.16
CA SER A 289 -1.21 10.40 -21.34
C SER A 289 -1.65 11.84 -21.08
N SER A 290 -2.26 12.12 -19.91
CA SER A 290 -2.65 13.49 -19.53
C SER A 290 -1.43 14.40 -19.36
N LEU A 291 -0.38 13.89 -18.72
CA LEU A 291 0.88 14.58 -18.49
C LEU A 291 1.55 15.04 -19.80
N GLN A 292 1.49 14.23 -20.84
CA GLN A 292 2.10 14.55 -22.14
C GLN A 292 1.23 15.48 -23.00
N THR A 293 -0.08 15.54 -22.75
CA THR A 293 -1.05 16.29 -23.59
C THR A 293 -1.53 17.60 -22.97
N THR A 294 -1.32 17.80 -21.67
CA THR A 294 -1.71 19.01 -20.93
C THR A 294 -0.51 19.93 -20.74
N SER A 295 -0.71 21.25 -20.80
CA SER A 295 0.36 22.22 -20.59
C SER A 295 0.54 22.55 -19.09
N PRO A 296 1.78 22.65 -18.58
CA PRO A 296 3.03 22.37 -19.28
C PRO A 296 3.23 20.88 -19.50
N ALA A 297 3.58 20.48 -20.73
CA ALA A 297 3.80 19.07 -21.04
C ALA A 297 4.96 18.50 -20.22
N VAL A 298 4.75 17.31 -19.67
CA VAL A 298 5.75 16.56 -18.91
C VAL A 298 6.40 15.52 -19.82
N THR A 299 7.72 15.52 -19.87
CA THR A 299 8.49 14.51 -20.60
C THR A 299 8.58 13.24 -19.75
N ILE A 300 8.43 12.07 -20.40
CA ILE A 300 8.56 10.75 -19.75
C ILE A 300 9.58 9.94 -20.55
N ASP A 301 10.78 9.81 -19.99
CA ASP A 301 11.91 9.10 -20.59
C ASP A 301 11.93 7.65 -20.07
N LEU A 302 11.38 6.73 -20.88
CA LEU A 302 11.40 5.30 -20.61
C LEU A 302 12.78 4.69 -20.90
N ASN A 303 13.04 3.47 -20.42
CA ASN A 303 14.32 2.77 -20.56
C ASN A 303 15.52 3.62 -20.12
N THR A 304 15.33 4.43 -19.08
CA THR A 304 16.32 5.40 -18.58
C THR A 304 16.52 5.17 -17.08
N SER A 305 17.54 4.39 -16.76
CA SER A 305 17.82 3.95 -15.39
C SER A 305 18.80 4.87 -14.69
N LEU A 306 18.47 5.33 -13.49
CA LEU A 306 19.40 6.08 -12.65
C LEU A 306 20.53 5.15 -12.20
N THR A 307 21.77 5.60 -12.29
CA THR A 307 22.95 4.89 -11.79
C THR A 307 23.64 5.63 -10.64
N ALA A 308 23.60 6.96 -10.64
CA ALA A 308 24.19 7.76 -9.58
C ALA A 308 23.45 9.09 -9.32
N ILE A 309 23.60 9.63 -8.12
CA ILE A 309 23.13 10.98 -7.73
C ILE A 309 24.19 11.68 -6.89
N ALA A 310 24.56 12.90 -7.30
CA ALA A 310 25.51 13.75 -6.61
C ALA A 310 24.92 15.13 -6.32
N LYS A 311 25.15 15.66 -5.12
CA LYS A 311 24.77 17.02 -4.74
C LYS A 311 25.88 17.99 -5.18
N ASN A 312 25.49 19.03 -5.91
CA ASN A 312 26.41 20.06 -6.39
C ASN A 312 26.61 21.17 -5.34
N GLY A 313 27.65 21.98 -5.52
CA GLY A 313 27.99 23.08 -4.60
C GLY A 313 26.93 24.19 -4.52
N ASP A 314 26.13 24.38 -5.57
CA ASP A 314 24.99 25.30 -5.61
C ASP A 314 23.68 24.69 -5.04
N GLY A 315 23.75 23.45 -4.56
CA GLY A 315 22.64 22.70 -4.01
C GLY A 315 21.71 22.06 -5.05
N SER A 316 21.98 22.21 -6.36
CA SER A 316 21.37 21.36 -7.40
C SER A 316 21.90 19.92 -7.31
N TYR A 317 21.34 19.02 -8.10
CA TYR A 317 21.77 17.62 -8.17
C TYR A 317 22.15 17.24 -9.60
N THR A 318 23.24 16.50 -9.72
CA THR A 318 23.60 15.79 -10.96
C THR A 318 23.11 14.35 -10.84
N LEU A 319 22.29 13.93 -11.80
CA LEU A 319 21.72 12.59 -11.92
C LEU A 319 22.38 11.91 -13.12
N SER A 320 23.04 10.77 -12.89
CA SER A 320 23.65 9.97 -13.94
C SER A 320 22.70 8.86 -14.34
N PHE A 321 22.49 8.69 -15.65
CA PHE A 321 21.57 7.72 -16.21
C PHE A 321 22.24 6.83 -17.25
N THR A 322 21.68 5.63 -17.41
CA THR A 322 21.93 4.76 -18.55
C THR A 322 20.65 4.53 -19.35
N SER A 323 20.74 4.63 -20.67
CA SER A 323 19.68 4.23 -21.59
C SER A 323 20.27 3.39 -22.73
N GLY A 324 19.92 2.10 -22.76
CA GLY A 324 20.56 1.12 -23.63
C GLY A 324 22.07 1.03 -23.37
N ARG A 325 22.88 1.45 -24.37
CA ARG A 325 24.35 1.48 -24.26
C ARG A 325 24.92 2.87 -23.93
N SER A 326 24.05 3.88 -23.86
CA SER A 326 24.44 5.27 -23.63
C SER A 326 24.40 5.59 -22.14
N SER A 327 25.35 6.40 -21.68
CA SER A 327 25.34 7.01 -20.35
C SER A 327 25.38 8.53 -20.49
N PHE A 328 24.62 9.24 -19.65
CA PHE A 328 24.56 10.70 -19.68
C PHE A 328 24.14 11.27 -18.32
N ASP A 329 24.43 12.55 -18.12
CA ASP A 329 24.08 13.27 -16.89
C ASP A 329 22.99 14.31 -17.14
N VAL A 330 22.14 14.51 -16.12
CA VAL A 330 21.14 15.57 -16.06
C VAL A 330 21.35 16.36 -14.77
N VAL A 331 21.47 17.69 -14.90
CA VAL A 331 21.47 18.58 -13.74
C VAL A 331 20.05 19.05 -13.47
N ALA A 332 19.56 18.81 -12.26
CA ALA A 332 18.23 19.17 -11.79
C ALA A 332 18.30 20.07 -10.55
N ASP A 333 17.46 21.11 -10.52
CA ASP A 333 17.35 22.01 -9.38
C ASP A 333 16.56 21.36 -8.24
N ARG A 334 15.61 20.48 -8.60
CA ARG A 334 14.83 19.63 -7.68
C ARG A 334 14.82 18.19 -8.15
N VAL A 335 14.85 17.28 -7.19
CA VAL A 335 14.70 15.85 -7.45
C VAL A 335 13.56 15.30 -6.60
N ILE A 336 12.68 14.50 -7.21
CA ILE A 336 11.78 13.59 -6.49
C ILE A 336 12.26 12.17 -6.76
N MET A 337 12.81 11.51 -5.75
CA MET A 337 13.20 10.12 -5.77
C MET A 337 11.98 9.24 -5.46
N ALA A 338 11.39 8.62 -6.48
CA ALA A 338 10.18 7.83 -6.40
C ALA A 338 10.38 6.33 -6.73
N ILE A 339 11.65 5.88 -6.77
CA ILE A 339 12.02 4.46 -6.84
C ILE A 339 12.07 3.85 -5.43
N PRO A 340 11.86 2.53 -5.28
CA PRO A 340 11.93 1.89 -3.97
C PRO A 340 13.37 1.87 -3.41
N PHE A 341 13.50 1.86 -2.09
CA PHE A 341 14.80 1.77 -1.42
C PHE A 341 15.53 0.44 -1.67
N SER A 342 14.80 -0.63 -1.99
CA SER A 342 15.38 -1.90 -2.48
C SER A 342 16.20 -1.72 -3.76
N VAL A 343 15.85 -0.75 -4.61
CA VAL A 343 16.61 -0.38 -5.82
C VAL A 343 17.66 0.67 -5.49
N LEU A 344 17.27 1.77 -4.82
CA LEU A 344 18.17 2.88 -4.53
C LEU A 344 19.42 2.46 -3.74
N ARG A 345 19.30 1.46 -2.85
CA ARG A 345 20.44 0.97 -2.06
C ARG A 345 21.55 0.30 -2.87
N ASN A 346 21.30 0.01 -4.15
CA ASN A 346 22.27 -0.56 -5.09
C ASN A 346 22.85 0.47 -6.08
N LEU A 347 22.49 1.75 -5.95
CA LEU A 347 22.98 2.85 -6.80
C LEU A 347 24.06 3.66 -6.08
N ASP A 348 24.84 4.45 -6.81
CA ASP A 348 25.82 5.35 -6.20
C ASP A 348 25.14 6.66 -5.75
N TYR A 349 24.88 6.76 -4.46
CA TYR A 349 24.42 7.99 -3.82
C TYR A 349 25.43 8.53 -2.79
N SER A 350 26.69 8.09 -2.87
CA SER A 350 27.74 8.47 -1.92
C SER A 350 27.99 9.98 -1.87
N LEU A 351 27.75 10.67 -2.98
CA LEU A 351 27.87 12.12 -3.12
C LEU A 351 26.54 12.87 -3.01
N ALA A 352 25.43 12.19 -2.69
CA ALA A 352 24.10 12.82 -2.61
C ALA A 352 23.89 13.69 -1.36
N GLY A 353 24.78 13.56 -0.36
CA GLY A 353 24.69 14.29 0.90
C GLY A 353 23.48 13.90 1.75
N PHE A 354 23.06 12.64 1.71
CA PHE A 354 22.00 12.11 2.57
C PHE A 354 22.51 11.96 4.02
N ASN A 355 21.66 12.28 5.00
CA ASN A 355 22.02 12.16 6.41
C ASN A 355 22.08 10.68 6.86
N GLY A 356 22.67 10.40 8.02
CA GLY A 356 22.90 9.03 8.49
C GLY A 356 21.62 8.21 8.69
N VAL A 357 20.54 8.83 9.20
CA VAL A 357 19.25 8.14 9.40
C VAL A 357 18.63 7.76 8.05
N LYS A 358 18.66 8.67 7.07
CA LYS A 358 18.22 8.39 5.70
C LYS A 358 19.03 7.26 5.06
N VAL A 359 20.35 7.30 5.17
CA VAL A 359 21.22 6.24 4.63
C VAL A 359 20.91 4.89 5.29
N THR A 360 20.67 4.88 6.61
CA THR A 360 20.25 3.68 7.35
C THR A 360 18.92 3.15 6.82
N GLY A 361 17.90 4.01 6.65
CA GLY A 361 16.61 3.63 6.08
C GLY A 361 16.74 3.09 4.66
N ILE A 362 17.50 3.76 3.79
CA ILE A 362 17.78 3.31 2.41
C ILE A 362 18.38 1.92 2.42
N GLN A 363 19.37 1.65 3.28
CA GLN A 363 20.10 0.38 3.29
C GLN A 363 19.36 -0.76 4.00
N GLN A 364 18.55 -0.47 5.01
CA GLN A 364 18.05 -1.50 5.93
C GLN A 364 16.55 -1.78 5.84
N LEU A 365 15.73 -0.85 5.29
CA LEU A 365 14.27 -1.04 5.19
C LEU A 365 13.94 -2.42 4.59
N GLY A 366 13.02 -3.12 5.24
CA GLY A 366 12.53 -4.41 4.79
C GLY A 366 11.74 -4.28 3.50
N TYR A 367 11.97 -5.23 2.60
CA TYR A 367 11.12 -5.48 1.45
C TYR A 367 10.79 -6.96 1.47
N GLY A 368 9.50 -7.27 1.36
CA GLY A 368 9.09 -8.66 1.30
C GLY A 368 9.46 -9.30 -0.04
N THR A 369 9.20 -10.60 -0.11
CA THR A 369 9.44 -11.46 -1.27
C THR A 369 8.12 -12.01 -1.80
N ASN A 370 7.05 -11.20 -1.75
CA ASN A 370 5.75 -11.67 -2.23
C ASN A 370 5.79 -12.14 -3.68
N SER A 371 5.12 -13.25 -3.96
CA SER A 371 4.96 -13.82 -5.29
C SER A 371 3.49 -14.16 -5.54
N LYS A 372 3.07 -14.03 -6.80
CA LYS A 372 1.73 -14.37 -7.28
C LYS A 372 1.83 -15.44 -8.36
N LEU A 373 1.25 -16.60 -8.11
CA LEU A 373 1.06 -17.64 -9.11
C LEU A 373 -0.45 -17.74 -9.41
N HIS A 374 -0.85 -17.30 -10.60
CA HIS A 374 -2.26 -17.33 -11.00
C HIS A 374 -2.56 -18.59 -11.78
N LEU A 375 -3.69 -19.25 -11.49
CA LEU A 375 -4.23 -20.37 -12.27
C LEU A 375 -5.68 -20.08 -12.65
N GLN A 376 -6.05 -20.39 -13.91
CA GLN A 376 -7.43 -20.27 -14.36
C GLN A 376 -8.15 -21.62 -14.38
N PHE A 377 -9.37 -21.63 -13.88
CA PHE A 377 -10.25 -22.78 -13.78
C PHE A 377 -11.47 -22.59 -14.69
N ASP A 378 -11.99 -23.68 -15.24
CA ASP A 378 -13.20 -23.68 -16.07
C ASP A 378 -14.47 -23.34 -15.27
N THR A 379 -14.40 -23.46 -13.95
CA THR A 379 -15.46 -23.12 -13.00
C THR A 379 -14.88 -22.62 -11.69
N ARG A 380 -15.63 -21.75 -11.01
CA ARG A 380 -15.34 -21.29 -9.64
C ARG A 380 -15.83 -22.32 -8.61
N LEU A 381 -15.20 -23.50 -8.56
CA LEU A 381 -15.62 -24.61 -7.67
C LEU A 381 -15.74 -24.15 -6.20
N TRP A 382 -14.88 -23.24 -5.76
CA TRP A 382 -14.88 -22.66 -4.42
C TRP A 382 -16.19 -21.92 -4.05
N ASN A 383 -16.92 -21.39 -5.04
CA ASN A 383 -18.24 -20.78 -4.83
C ASN A 383 -19.36 -21.82 -4.64
N GLY A 384 -19.08 -23.10 -4.93
CA GLY A 384 -19.98 -24.21 -4.64
C GLY A 384 -19.98 -24.59 -3.16
N SER A 385 -21.00 -25.32 -2.74
CA SER A 385 -21.11 -25.81 -1.36
C SER A 385 -20.26 -27.07 -1.17
N GLY A 386 -19.40 -27.08 -0.15
CA GLY A 386 -18.57 -28.24 0.22
C GLY A 386 -18.23 -28.25 1.71
N PRO A 387 -17.28 -29.10 2.16
CA PRO A 387 -16.77 -29.07 3.53
C PRO A 387 -16.20 -27.70 3.96
N TRP A 388 -15.79 -26.88 2.99
CA TRP A 388 -15.36 -25.48 3.15
C TRP A 388 -16.52 -24.49 3.31
N GLY A 389 -17.77 -24.92 3.18
CA GLY A 389 -18.94 -24.03 3.07
C GLY A 389 -19.06 -23.46 1.66
N ILE A 390 -19.34 -22.15 1.57
CA ILE A 390 -19.28 -21.36 0.32
C ILE A 390 -18.10 -20.42 0.49
N SER A 391 -17.11 -20.47 -0.40
CA SER A 391 -15.89 -19.67 -0.29
C SER A 391 -15.91 -18.46 -1.22
N THR A 392 -15.25 -17.38 -0.83
CA THR A 392 -14.93 -16.25 -1.73
C THR A 392 -13.75 -16.56 -2.66
N GLY A 393 -13.19 -17.77 -2.58
CA GLY A 393 -11.89 -18.13 -3.15
C GLY A 393 -10.72 -17.67 -2.28
N THR A 394 -10.99 -16.91 -1.21
CA THR A 394 -9.97 -16.53 -0.25
C THR A 394 -9.66 -17.67 0.69
N THR A 395 -8.40 -18.11 0.75
CA THR A 395 -7.97 -19.18 1.65
C THR A 395 -6.78 -18.78 2.52
N TYR A 396 -6.65 -19.39 3.68
CA TYR A 396 -5.40 -19.39 4.47
C TYR A 396 -5.10 -20.83 4.87
N ALA A 397 -3.90 -21.31 4.57
CA ALA A 397 -3.58 -22.72 4.74
C ALA A 397 -2.12 -23.00 5.14
N ASP A 398 -1.88 -24.22 5.62
CA ASP A 398 -0.55 -24.78 5.94
C ASP A 398 -0.19 -26.01 5.08
N THR A 399 -0.81 -26.16 3.91
CA THR A 399 -0.61 -27.32 3.01
C THR A 399 0.59 -27.17 2.07
N GLY A 400 1.37 -26.09 2.23
CA GLY A 400 2.55 -25.78 1.43
C GLY A 400 2.42 -24.51 0.57
N TYR A 401 1.27 -23.83 0.63
CA TYR A 401 1.06 -22.44 0.23
C TYR A 401 0.45 -21.67 1.42
N GLN A 402 0.27 -20.35 1.32
CA GLN A 402 -0.18 -19.52 2.43
C GLN A 402 -1.57 -18.90 2.22
N ASN A 403 -1.80 -18.24 1.09
CA ASN A 403 -3.04 -17.51 0.84
C ASN A 403 -3.49 -17.60 -0.62
N THR A 404 -4.80 -17.53 -0.83
CA THR A 404 -5.39 -17.31 -2.16
C THR A 404 -6.47 -16.25 -2.10
N TRP A 405 -6.90 -15.75 -3.27
CA TRP A 405 -8.22 -15.16 -3.50
C TRP A 405 -8.67 -15.32 -4.95
N ASP A 406 -9.97 -15.15 -5.21
CA ASP A 406 -10.52 -15.10 -6.56
C ASP A 406 -10.28 -13.72 -7.19
N VAL A 407 -9.39 -13.68 -8.18
CA VAL A 407 -9.02 -12.48 -8.95
C VAL A 407 -10.13 -12.09 -9.94
N SER A 408 -10.99 -13.06 -10.30
CA SER A 408 -12.07 -12.88 -11.26
C SER A 408 -13.38 -12.39 -10.66
N ARG A 409 -13.39 -11.97 -9.38
CA ARG A 409 -14.55 -11.33 -8.76
C ARG A 409 -14.94 -10.08 -9.56
N ALA A 410 -16.24 -9.88 -9.74
CA ALA A 410 -16.83 -8.84 -10.59
C ALA A 410 -16.46 -8.91 -12.09
N GLN A 411 -15.81 -9.98 -12.55
CA GLN A 411 -15.53 -10.20 -13.97
C GLN A 411 -16.48 -11.24 -14.57
N ASP A 412 -16.89 -10.99 -15.82
CA ASP A 412 -17.82 -11.85 -16.55
C ASP A 412 -17.29 -13.26 -16.80
N GLY A 413 -18.22 -14.19 -17.06
CA GLY A 413 -17.93 -15.58 -17.41
C GLY A 413 -17.97 -16.56 -16.24
N GLY A 414 -18.01 -17.86 -16.58
CA GLY A 414 -18.05 -18.97 -15.60
C GLY A 414 -16.66 -19.40 -15.11
N THR A 415 -15.60 -19.02 -15.83
CA THR A 415 -14.21 -19.30 -15.46
C THR A 415 -13.80 -18.49 -14.23
N GLY A 416 -12.87 -19.02 -13.44
CA GLY A 416 -12.32 -18.35 -12.27
C GLY A 416 -10.81 -18.28 -12.33
N ILE A 417 -10.20 -17.23 -11.78
CA ILE A 417 -8.75 -17.15 -11.59
C ILE A 417 -8.49 -17.13 -10.09
N LEU A 418 -7.79 -18.14 -9.57
CA LEU A 418 -7.21 -18.07 -8.22
C LEU A 418 -5.77 -17.63 -8.33
N VAL A 419 -5.39 -16.70 -7.46
CA VAL A 419 -3.99 -16.45 -7.18
C VAL A 419 -3.55 -17.27 -5.98
N ASP A 420 -2.40 -17.92 -6.09
CA ASP A 420 -1.58 -18.35 -4.97
C ASP A 420 -0.66 -17.18 -4.59
N TYR A 421 -0.98 -16.54 -3.46
CA TYR A 421 -0.25 -15.40 -2.93
C TYR A 421 0.59 -15.83 -1.74
N THR A 422 1.90 -15.72 -1.90
CA THR A 422 2.87 -16.20 -0.92
C THR A 422 3.85 -15.10 -0.57
N GLY A 423 4.37 -15.15 0.65
CA GLY A 423 5.34 -14.22 1.20
C GLY A 423 6.56 -14.95 1.75
N GLY A 424 7.55 -14.19 2.22
CA GLY A 424 8.69 -14.72 2.95
C GLY A 424 9.45 -15.79 2.17
N ASN A 425 9.82 -16.87 2.85
CA ASN A 425 10.60 -17.94 2.25
C ASN A 425 9.85 -18.65 1.12
N ILE A 426 8.53 -18.79 1.20
CA ILE A 426 7.72 -19.42 0.14
C ILE A 426 7.68 -18.52 -1.09
N GLY A 427 7.39 -17.23 -0.91
CA GLY A 427 7.42 -16.26 -2.00
C GLY A 427 8.81 -16.14 -2.65
N ALA A 428 9.88 -16.24 -1.86
CA ALA A 428 11.27 -16.24 -2.34
C ALA A 428 11.68 -17.55 -3.06
N SER A 429 10.90 -18.63 -2.93
CA SER A 429 11.20 -19.92 -3.56
C SER A 429 10.85 -19.95 -5.06
N PHE A 430 10.05 -18.98 -5.52
CA PHE A 430 9.80 -18.76 -6.94
C PHE A 430 11.04 -18.13 -7.58
N THR A 431 11.64 -18.86 -8.52
CA THR A 431 12.89 -18.47 -9.20
C THR A 431 12.84 -18.88 -10.67
N GLY A 432 13.77 -18.38 -11.49
CA GLY A 432 13.89 -18.71 -12.91
C GLY A 432 13.24 -17.67 -13.84
N ASP A 433 12.89 -18.05 -15.07
CA ASP A 433 12.28 -17.13 -16.04
C ASP A 433 10.75 -17.26 -16.01
N PRO A 434 9.99 -16.24 -15.56
CA PRO A 434 8.53 -16.31 -15.50
C PRO A 434 7.88 -16.47 -16.88
N ASN A 435 8.62 -16.26 -17.98
CA ASN A 435 8.15 -16.50 -19.34
C ASN A 435 8.37 -17.94 -19.82
N ASP A 436 9.07 -18.80 -19.06
CA ASP A 436 9.23 -20.21 -19.37
C ASP A 436 7.95 -20.99 -18.96
N PRO A 437 7.13 -21.44 -19.93
CA PRO A 437 5.87 -22.10 -19.59
C PRO A 437 6.08 -23.42 -18.85
N SER A 438 7.19 -24.12 -19.08
CA SER A 438 7.49 -25.40 -18.43
C SER A 438 7.75 -25.23 -16.94
N MET A 439 8.39 -24.12 -16.57
CA MET A 439 8.66 -23.76 -15.20
C MET A 439 7.39 -23.31 -14.48
N VAL A 440 6.59 -22.45 -15.10
CA VAL A 440 5.30 -22.02 -14.53
C VAL A 440 4.36 -23.22 -14.35
N GLN A 441 4.32 -24.14 -15.31
CA GLN A 441 3.56 -25.39 -15.23
C GLN A 441 3.97 -26.26 -14.02
N LYS A 442 5.27 -26.33 -13.71
CA LYS A 442 5.78 -27.06 -12.55
C LYS A 442 5.27 -26.46 -11.24
N TYR A 443 5.32 -25.13 -11.10
CA TYR A 443 4.79 -24.43 -9.94
C TYR A 443 3.27 -24.62 -9.82
N ALA A 444 2.52 -24.43 -10.90
CA ALA A 444 1.07 -24.67 -10.95
C ALA A 444 0.70 -26.11 -10.54
N THR A 445 1.41 -27.11 -11.04
CA THR A 445 1.16 -28.52 -10.67
C THR A 445 1.45 -28.77 -9.18
N SER A 446 2.43 -28.07 -8.61
CA SER A 446 2.70 -28.14 -7.16
C SER A 446 1.57 -27.51 -6.35
N PHE A 447 1.16 -26.29 -6.71
CA PHE A 447 0.08 -25.58 -6.05
C PHE A 447 -1.25 -26.36 -6.11
N LEU A 448 -1.59 -26.97 -7.25
CA LEU A 448 -2.80 -27.80 -7.37
C LEU A 448 -2.82 -28.96 -6.36
N ARG A 449 -1.69 -29.64 -6.12
CA ARG A 449 -1.61 -30.69 -5.09
C ARG A 449 -1.82 -30.15 -3.68
N GLN A 450 -1.39 -28.91 -3.42
CA GLN A 450 -1.53 -28.26 -2.12
C GLN A 450 -2.94 -27.69 -1.92
N LEU A 451 -3.63 -27.32 -3.01
CA LEU A 451 -4.99 -26.79 -3.02
C LEU A 451 -6.07 -27.90 -2.94
N GLU A 452 -5.78 -29.09 -3.50
CA GLU A 452 -6.72 -30.22 -3.55
C GLU A 452 -7.33 -30.62 -2.18
N PRO A 453 -6.61 -30.60 -1.04
CA PRO A 453 -7.21 -30.87 0.27
C PRO A 453 -8.22 -29.80 0.74
N ILE A 454 -8.09 -28.55 0.26
CA ILE A 454 -8.96 -27.42 0.62
C ILE A 454 -10.19 -27.39 -0.29
N PHE A 455 -10.01 -27.66 -1.57
CA PHE A 455 -11.10 -27.77 -2.54
C PHE A 455 -11.04 -29.12 -3.29
N PRO A 456 -11.46 -30.23 -2.66
CA PRO A 456 -11.48 -31.54 -3.30
C PRO A 456 -12.12 -31.54 -4.70
N GLY A 457 -11.36 -32.00 -5.69
CA GLY A 457 -11.76 -32.04 -7.09
C GLY A 457 -11.40 -30.78 -7.88
N ILE A 458 -10.74 -29.77 -7.30
CA ILE A 458 -10.36 -28.54 -8.01
C ILE A 458 -9.38 -28.79 -9.16
N THR A 459 -8.46 -29.77 -9.02
CA THR A 459 -7.43 -30.03 -10.03
C THR A 459 -8.01 -30.36 -11.41
N LYS A 460 -9.16 -31.05 -11.46
CA LYS A 460 -9.80 -31.42 -12.74
C LYS A 460 -10.37 -30.22 -13.51
N HIS A 461 -10.53 -29.08 -12.83
CA HIS A 461 -11.10 -27.85 -13.38
C HIS A 461 -10.03 -26.88 -13.89
N TRP A 462 -8.75 -27.14 -13.61
CA TRP A 462 -7.68 -26.29 -14.14
C TRP A 462 -7.61 -26.43 -15.66
N ASN A 463 -7.68 -25.31 -16.37
CA ASN A 463 -7.70 -25.30 -17.83
C ASN A 463 -6.29 -25.27 -18.47
N GLY A 464 -5.24 -25.45 -17.66
CA GLY A 464 -3.84 -25.45 -18.10
C GLY A 464 -3.20 -24.06 -18.21
N ARG A 465 -3.93 -22.97 -17.90
CA ARG A 465 -3.37 -21.61 -17.92
C ARG A 465 -2.82 -21.23 -16.56
N ALA A 466 -1.61 -20.68 -16.56
CA ALA A 466 -1.00 -20.12 -15.39
C ALA A 466 -0.03 -18.98 -15.74
N THR A 467 0.15 -18.04 -14.82
CA THR A 467 1.17 -16.99 -14.88
C THR A 467 1.88 -16.88 -13.54
N LEU A 468 3.14 -16.45 -13.54
CA LEU A 468 3.94 -16.30 -12.33
C LEU A 468 4.57 -14.90 -12.29
N ASP A 469 4.41 -14.24 -11.15
CA ASP A 469 4.99 -12.93 -10.86
C ASP A 469 5.74 -12.99 -9.55
N PHE A 470 7.04 -12.69 -9.57
CA PHE A 470 7.88 -12.59 -8.37
C PHE A 470 8.74 -11.31 -8.44
N PRO A 471 8.21 -10.16 -7.97
CA PRO A 471 8.89 -8.86 -8.05
C PRO A 471 10.31 -8.80 -7.44
N ALA A 472 10.65 -9.72 -6.54
CA ALA A 472 12.01 -9.87 -6.02
C ALA A 472 13.06 -10.14 -7.13
N GLY A 473 12.67 -10.80 -8.22
CA GLY A 473 13.54 -11.03 -9.38
C GLY A 473 13.55 -9.91 -10.42
N ASN A 474 12.74 -8.86 -10.25
CA ASN A 474 12.69 -7.75 -11.19
C ASN A 474 13.73 -6.69 -10.80
N PRO A 475 14.68 -6.30 -11.70
CA PRO A 475 15.76 -5.38 -11.37
C PRO A 475 15.30 -3.96 -11.00
N TYR A 476 14.07 -3.59 -11.36
CA TYR A 476 13.48 -2.28 -11.04
C TYR A 476 12.56 -2.30 -9.81
N LEU A 477 12.37 -3.46 -9.17
CA LEU A 477 11.52 -3.62 -7.98
C LEU A 477 12.31 -4.20 -6.80
N LEU A 478 13.03 -5.32 -7.02
CA LEU A 478 13.86 -6.01 -6.03
C LEU A 478 13.12 -6.32 -4.71
N GLY A 479 11.80 -6.57 -4.78
CA GLY A 479 10.95 -6.95 -3.64
C GLY A 479 9.53 -6.36 -3.67
N SER A 480 8.69 -6.87 -2.76
CA SER A 480 7.28 -6.50 -2.56
C SER A 480 6.83 -6.82 -1.13
N TYR A 481 6.08 -6.01 -0.40
CA TYR A 481 6.17 -4.55 -0.38
C TYR A 481 7.11 -4.10 0.75
N SER A 482 7.22 -2.80 1.02
CA SER A 482 8.05 -2.35 2.13
C SER A 482 7.41 -2.68 3.49
N TYR A 483 8.24 -2.99 4.48
CA TYR A 483 7.83 -3.24 5.86
C TYR A 483 8.94 -2.91 6.84
N TRP A 484 8.59 -2.68 8.10
CA TRP A 484 9.57 -2.49 9.17
C TRP A 484 9.90 -3.82 9.87
N LYS A 485 11.19 -4.15 9.89
CA LYS A 485 11.73 -5.26 10.68
C LYS A 485 11.75 -4.92 12.17
N VAL A 486 12.00 -5.91 13.01
CA VAL A 486 12.25 -5.71 14.45
C VAL A 486 13.27 -4.58 14.65
N GLY A 487 12.90 -3.59 15.48
CA GLY A 487 13.68 -2.41 15.83
C GLY A 487 13.66 -1.26 14.81
N GLN A 488 13.04 -1.44 13.64
CA GLN A 488 13.10 -0.42 12.58
C GLN A 488 12.15 0.75 12.80
N TYR A 489 11.06 0.58 13.55
CA TYR A 489 10.19 1.71 13.86
C TYR A 489 10.96 2.78 14.66
N THR A 490 11.70 2.36 15.67
CA THR A 490 12.46 3.25 16.54
C THR A 490 13.85 3.61 16.01
N LEU A 491 14.34 2.88 15.00
CA LEU A 491 15.62 3.18 14.33
C LEU A 491 15.49 4.26 13.26
N PHE A 492 14.50 4.18 12.36
CA PHE A 492 14.38 5.13 11.26
C PHE A 492 12.96 5.38 10.71
N SER A 493 11.91 4.65 11.13
CA SER A 493 10.55 4.84 10.58
C SER A 493 10.05 6.28 10.70
N GLY A 494 9.57 6.82 9.60
CA GLY A 494 9.19 8.23 9.42
C GLY A 494 10.26 9.04 8.72
N SER A 495 11.53 8.61 8.74
CA SER A 495 12.61 9.29 8.01
C SER A 495 12.56 9.02 6.50
N GLU A 496 11.88 7.97 6.04
CA GLU A 496 11.80 7.55 4.63
C GLU A 496 11.22 8.67 3.75
N ARG A 497 10.22 9.39 4.25
CA ARG A 497 9.59 10.54 3.59
C ARG A 497 10.38 11.85 3.70
N GLU A 498 11.30 11.95 4.66
CA GLU A 498 12.03 13.21 4.90
C GLU A 498 12.93 13.54 3.71
N ARG A 499 12.82 14.77 3.20
CA ARG A 499 13.71 15.27 2.15
C ARG A 499 15.14 15.47 2.64
N SER A 500 16.10 15.36 1.73
CA SER A 500 17.47 15.84 1.94
C SER A 500 17.72 17.06 1.05
N ALA A 501 17.77 18.25 1.65
CA ALA A 501 17.88 19.52 0.91
C ALA A 501 16.83 19.63 -0.22
N LYS A 502 17.27 19.71 -1.49
CA LYS A 502 16.40 19.81 -2.68
C LYS A 502 16.03 18.45 -3.30
N CYS A 503 16.41 17.33 -2.66
CA CYS A 503 16.02 15.98 -3.03
C CYS A 503 14.90 15.48 -2.10
N HIS A 504 13.73 15.24 -2.66
CA HIS A 504 12.53 14.80 -1.98
C HIS A 504 12.31 13.31 -2.23
N PHE A 505 11.72 12.60 -1.28
CA PHE A 505 11.46 11.17 -1.40
C PHE A 505 9.96 10.92 -1.50
N ALA A 506 9.57 9.96 -2.33
CA ALA A 506 8.20 9.54 -2.53
C ALA A 506 8.15 8.01 -2.79
N GLY A 507 6.94 7.46 -2.79
CA GLY A 507 6.71 6.02 -2.92
C GLY A 507 5.99 5.46 -1.70
N GLU A 508 5.43 4.26 -1.84
CA GLU A 508 4.63 3.65 -0.75
C GLU A 508 5.43 3.50 0.55
N HIS A 509 6.74 3.26 0.47
CA HIS A 509 7.65 3.14 1.60
C HIS A 509 7.81 4.44 2.41
N CYS A 510 7.39 5.58 1.86
CA CYS A 510 7.37 6.86 2.56
C CYS A 510 6.05 7.10 3.33
N SER A 511 5.02 6.29 3.09
CA SER A 511 3.72 6.45 3.73
C SER A 511 3.72 5.85 5.13
N ILE A 512 3.18 6.57 6.10
CA ILE A 512 2.96 6.06 7.47
C ILE A 512 1.65 5.27 7.55
N ASN A 513 0.63 5.68 6.79
CA ASN A 513 -0.73 5.14 6.92
C ASN A 513 -1.05 4.03 5.91
N PHE A 514 -0.37 4.03 4.77
CA PHE A 514 -0.65 3.15 3.63
C PHE A 514 0.64 2.59 3.03
N GLN A 515 1.62 2.29 3.89
CA GLN A 515 2.84 1.59 3.47
C GLN A 515 2.45 0.27 2.77
N GLY A 516 3.09 -0.03 1.65
CA GLY A 516 2.79 -1.19 0.81
C GLY A 516 1.67 -1.00 -0.22
N PHE A 517 0.81 0.01 -0.08
CA PHE A 517 -0.33 0.19 -0.96
C PHE A 517 -0.10 1.20 -2.09
N MET A 518 -0.90 1.05 -3.16
CA MET A 518 -0.99 2.04 -4.24
C MET A 518 -1.37 3.44 -3.71
N GLU A 519 -2.23 3.51 -2.70
CA GLU A 519 -2.61 4.76 -2.03
C GLU A 519 -1.42 5.48 -1.42
N GLY A 520 -0.57 4.76 -0.66
CA GLY A 520 0.63 5.34 -0.08
C GLY A 520 1.58 5.88 -1.14
N GLY A 521 1.72 5.17 -2.26
CA GLY A 521 2.47 5.65 -3.42
C GLY A 521 1.90 6.96 -3.98
N ALA A 522 0.60 7.00 -4.27
CA ALA A 522 -0.04 8.17 -4.84
C ALA A 522 -0.01 9.37 -3.88
N GLU A 523 -0.33 9.17 -2.60
CA GLU A 523 -0.33 10.22 -1.56
C GLU A 523 1.07 10.82 -1.38
N GLU A 524 2.10 9.97 -1.25
CA GLU A 524 3.46 10.43 -1.03
C GLU A 524 4.06 11.12 -2.27
N GLY A 525 3.61 10.74 -3.48
CA GLY A 525 3.92 11.47 -4.71
C GLY A 525 3.41 12.91 -4.68
N ALA A 526 2.11 13.10 -4.40
CA ALA A 526 1.51 14.43 -4.28
C ALA A 526 2.13 15.23 -3.13
N ARG A 527 2.46 14.58 -2.00
CA ARG A 527 3.14 15.22 -0.87
C ARG A 527 4.51 15.76 -1.28
N ALA A 528 5.36 14.94 -1.91
CA ALA A 528 6.70 15.36 -2.30
C ALA A 528 6.68 16.53 -3.29
N ALA A 529 5.75 16.51 -4.25
CA ALA A 529 5.48 17.67 -5.11
C ALA A 529 5.03 18.90 -4.29
N GLY A 530 4.15 18.72 -3.32
CA GLY A 530 3.70 19.77 -2.41
C GLY A 530 4.81 20.43 -1.59
N GLU A 531 5.87 19.71 -1.25
CA GLU A 531 7.06 20.28 -0.61
C GLU A 531 7.81 21.24 -1.53
N ILE A 532 7.98 20.87 -2.81
CA ILE A 532 8.59 21.74 -3.83
C ILE A 532 7.74 23.01 -4.01
N LEU A 533 6.44 22.84 -4.19
CA LEU A 533 5.51 23.96 -4.37
C LEU A 533 5.49 24.90 -3.16
N SER A 534 5.58 24.35 -1.95
CA SER A 534 5.64 25.13 -0.71
C SER A 534 6.92 25.96 -0.63
N ASP A 535 8.06 25.39 -1.02
CA ASP A 535 9.33 26.11 -1.04
C ASP A 535 9.32 27.26 -2.07
N TYR A 536 8.78 27.03 -3.28
CA TYR A 536 8.65 28.08 -4.29
C TYR A 536 7.74 29.21 -3.82
N LYS A 537 6.61 28.87 -3.22
CA LYS A 537 5.69 29.85 -2.63
C LYS A 537 6.35 30.67 -1.51
N ALA A 538 7.22 30.04 -0.73
CA ALA A 538 7.95 30.68 0.36
C ALA A 538 9.24 31.40 -0.10
N GLY A 539 9.64 31.27 -1.36
CA GLY A 539 10.90 31.82 -1.88
C GLY A 539 12.15 31.21 -1.24
N ILE A 540 12.05 30.01 -0.64
CA ILE A 540 13.17 29.34 0.06
C ILE A 540 14.23 28.90 -0.94
N PHE A 541 13.80 28.46 -2.12
CA PHE A 541 14.69 28.17 -3.23
C PHE A 541 14.05 28.75 -4.50
N PRO A 542 14.76 29.59 -5.26
CA PRO A 542 14.28 30.07 -6.55
C PRO A 542 14.14 28.92 -7.56
#